data_AF-A0A1Y1LBS9-F1
#
_entry.id   AF-A0A1Y1LBS9-F1
#
_cell.length_a   1.000
_cell.length_b   1.000
_cell.length_c   1.000
_cell.angle_alpha   90.00
_cell.angle_beta   90.00
_cell.angle_gamma   90.00
#
_symmetry.space_group_name_H-M   'P 1'
#
loop_
_entity.id
_entity.type
_entity.pdbx_description
1 polymer ?
#
loop_
_entity_poly.entity_id
_entity_poly.type
_entity_poly.pdbx_seq_one_letter_code
_entity_poly.pdbx_strand_id
1 'polypeptide(L)'
;MWGLKCWLVATGTLLLVGAQGPGPGPGRKRPEQKFDYSTQMQSRAVDTRITLQISEGQSKGTIVGRIPTKPGFTYRFNEPPKEFVLDPVSGEIKTNAVLDREALVNDRYDLVVLSSQPTYPIEVRIIVLDVNDNAPEFPEASIG
;
A
#
# COMPACT_ATOMS: atom_id res chain seq x y z
N MET A 1 -32.98 32.24 31.09
CA MET A 1 -32.30 31.00 30.61
C MET A 1 -33.07 29.81 31.13
N TRP A 2 -33.57 28.96 30.24
CA TRP A 2 -34.44 27.82 30.54
C TRP A 2 -33.66 26.62 31.08
N GLY A 3 -34.29 25.82 31.95
CA GLY A 3 -33.87 24.45 32.27
C GLY A 3 -34.10 24.01 33.71
N LEU A 4 -35.37 23.77 34.10
CA LEU A 4 -35.70 23.13 35.38
C LEU A 4 -35.27 21.65 35.38
N LYS A 5 -34.57 21.27 36.45
CA LYS A 5 -34.41 19.89 36.91
C LYS A 5 -35.70 19.43 37.60
N CYS A 6 -36.18 18.23 37.27
CA CYS A 6 -37.15 17.51 38.10
C CYS A 6 -36.59 16.12 38.45
N TRP A 7 -36.54 15.85 39.75
CA TRP A 7 -36.38 14.54 40.37
C TRP A 7 -37.72 13.82 40.40
N LEU A 8 -37.73 12.49 40.31
CA LEU A 8 -38.44 11.69 41.31
C LEU A 8 -37.83 10.29 41.44
N VAL A 9 -37.77 9.87 42.69
CA VAL A 9 -37.15 8.68 43.27
C VAL A 9 -38.19 7.55 43.32
N ALA A 10 -37.76 6.29 43.22
CA ALA A 10 -37.96 5.27 44.27
C ALA A 10 -37.97 3.82 43.73
N THR A 11 -37.39 2.99 44.58
CA THR A 11 -37.11 1.57 44.57
C THR A 11 -38.34 0.67 44.61
N GLY A 12 -38.21 -0.56 44.09
CA GLY A 12 -39.06 -1.69 44.46
C GLY A 12 -38.49 -3.02 43.97
N THR A 13 -38.00 -3.84 44.89
CA THR A 13 -37.71 -5.27 44.67
C THR A 13 -38.57 -6.05 45.67
N LEU A 14 -39.44 -6.98 45.22
CA LEU A 14 -39.77 -8.19 46.01
C LEU A 14 -40.54 -9.30 45.25
N LEU A 15 -39.94 -10.52 45.30
CA LEU A 15 -40.43 -11.91 45.40
C LEU A 15 -41.31 -12.63 44.33
N LEU A 16 -40.70 -13.75 43.87
CA LEU A 16 -41.11 -15.17 43.81
C LEU A 16 -42.18 -15.70 42.82
N VAL A 17 -41.66 -16.67 42.05
CA VAL A 17 -42.16 -18.04 41.78
C VAL A 17 -43.23 -18.24 40.70
N GLY A 18 -42.76 -18.90 39.63
CA GLY A 18 -43.31 -20.20 39.23
C GLY A 18 -44.28 -20.21 38.06
N ALA A 19 -43.79 -20.51 36.86
CA ALA A 19 -44.53 -21.35 35.91
C ALA A 19 -43.54 -21.99 34.92
N GLN A 20 -43.56 -23.31 34.92
CA GLN A 20 -42.78 -24.21 34.09
C GLN A 20 -43.39 -24.22 32.68
N GLY A 21 -42.64 -23.76 31.68
CA GLY A 21 -42.98 -23.89 30.25
C GLY A 21 -42.13 -25.00 29.60
N PRO A 22 -42.66 -25.72 28.59
CA PRO A 22 -42.03 -26.93 28.06
C PRO A 22 -40.70 -26.63 27.34
N GLY A 23 -39.82 -27.63 27.37
CA GLY A 23 -38.41 -27.58 26.98
C GLY A 23 -38.08 -27.28 25.50
N PRO A 24 -36.80 -27.43 25.12
CA PRO A 24 -36.21 -26.78 23.96
C PRO A 24 -36.60 -27.48 22.66
N GLY A 25 -37.20 -26.72 21.74
CA GLY A 25 -37.31 -27.13 20.34
C GLY A 25 -35.93 -27.19 19.67
N PRO A 26 -35.72 -28.08 18.68
CA PRO A 26 -34.40 -28.28 18.09
C PRO A 26 -33.96 -27.03 17.34
N GLY A 27 -32.78 -26.54 17.71
CA GLY A 27 -32.16 -25.36 17.11
C GLY A 27 -31.92 -25.54 15.62
N ARG A 28 -32.49 -24.64 14.81
CA ARG A 28 -31.93 -24.35 13.49
C ARG A 28 -30.85 -23.30 13.68
N LYS A 29 -29.58 -23.70 13.56
CA LYS A 29 -28.44 -22.78 13.48
C LYS A 29 -28.66 -21.88 12.26
N ARG A 30 -29.11 -20.63 12.48
CA ARG A 30 -28.98 -19.57 11.48
C ARG A 30 -27.46 -19.31 11.36
N PRO A 31 -26.84 -19.50 10.20
CA PRO A 31 -25.45 -19.09 10.05
C PRO A 31 -25.41 -17.58 10.24
N GLU A 32 -24.76 -17.17 11.32
CA GLU A 32 -24.38 -15.78 11.55
C GLU A 32 -23.37 -15.46 10.44
N GLN A 33 -23.83 -14.82 9.36
CA GLN A 33 -22.95 -14.25 8.35
C GLN A 33 -22.19 -13.11 9.03
N LYS A 34 -21.10 -13.49 9.71
CA LYS A 34 -20.00 -12.57 9.97
C LYS A 34 -19.40 -12.25 8.62
N PHE A 35 -19.97 -11.25 7.96
CA PHE A 35 -19.28 -10.58 6.87
C PHE A 35 -18.06 -9.95 7.50
N ASP A 36 -16.89 -10.56 7.26
CA ASP A 36 -15.60 -10.02 7.66
C ASP A 36 -15.35 -8.74 6.86
N TYR A 37 -15.91 -7.62 7.32
CA TYR A 37 -15.70 -6.30 6.73
C TYR A 37 -14.21 -5.94 6.69
N SER A 38 -13.39 -6.51 7.57
CA SER A 38 -11.93 -6.35 7.59
C SER A 38 -11.25 -6.94 6.35
N THR A 39 -11.71 -8.10 5.86
CA THR A 39 -11.14 -8.76 4.68
C THR A 39 -11.46 -8.00 3.40
N GLN A 40 -12.66 -7.41 3.33
CA GLN A 40 -13.07 -6.63 2.15
C GLN A 40 -12.41 -5.24 2.10
N MET A 41 -12.02 -4.68 3.24
CA MET A 41 -11.33 -3.38 3.32
C MET A 41 -9.83 -3.45 3.00
N GLN A 42 -9.24 -4.65 2.87
CA GLN A 42 -7.87 -4.82 2.39
C GLN A 42 -7.75 -4.82 0.86
N SER A 43 -8.87 -4.90 0.12
CA SER A 43 -8.85 -5.19 -1.32
C SER A 43 -8.78 -3.95 -2.24
N ARG A 44 -8.65 -2.73 -1.69
CA ARG A 44 -8.18 -1.58 -2.49
C ARG A 44 -6.65 -1.52 -2.47
N ALA A 45 -6.02 -2.68 -2.62
CA ALA A 45 -4.58 -2.82 -2.70
C ALA A 45 -4.11 -2.30 -4.06
N VAL A 46 -3.01 -1.57 -4.07
CA VAL A 46 -2.27 -1.27 -5.29
C VAL A 46 -2.01 -2.59 -6.03
N ASP A 47 -2.44 -2.68 -7.29
CA ASP A 47 -2.41 -3.91 -8.08
C ASP A 47 -0.96 -4.38 -8.34
N THR A 48 0.03 -3.49 -8.22
CA THR A 48 1.43 -3.80 -8.48
C THR A 48 2.39 -2.87 -7.74
N ARG A 49 3.39 -3.44 -7.06
CA ARG A 49 4.50 -2.72 -6.45
C ARG A 49 5.83 -3.23 -7.00
N ILE A 50 6.71 -2.32 -7.40
CA ILE A 50 8.04 -2.65 -7.89
C ILE A 50 9.11 -1.84 -7.18
N THR A 51 10.33 -2.38 -7.19
CA THR A 51 11.54 -1.70 -6.71
C THR A 51 12.55 -1.66 -7.85
N LEU A 52 13.06 -0.46 -8.13
CA LEU A 52 14.16 -0.20 -9.05
C LEU A 52 15.35 0.35 -8.27
N GLN A 53 16.54 0.25 -8.85
CA GLN A 53 17.78 0.75 -8.25
C GLN A 53 18.56 1.56 -9.27
N ILE A 54 19.23 2.60 -8.80
CA ILE A 54 20.13 3.42 -9.61
C ILE A 54 21.26 3.92 -8.72
N SER A 55 22.50 3.88 -9.19
CA SER A 55 23.62 4.52 -8.48
C SER A 55 23.48 6.04 -8.52
N GLU A 56 23.93 6.73 -7.48
CA GLU A 56 24.03 8.19 -7.51
C GLU A 56 25.06 8.69 -8.53
N GLY A 57 25.08 10.00 -8.79
CA GLY A 57 26.05 10.63 -9.68
C GLY A 57 25.87 10.31 -11.18
N GLN A 58 24.92 9.45 -11.54
CA GLN A 58 24.65 9.10 -12.94
C GLN A 58 24.13 10.31 -13.73
N SER A 59 24.54 10.41 -14.99
CA SER A 59 24.15 11.51 -15.86
C SER A 59 22.63 11.55 -16.10
N LYS A 60 22.10 12.74 -16.39
CA LYS A 60 20.71 12.89 -16.82
C LYS A 60 20.43 12.03 -18.06
N GLY A 61 19.30 11.33 -18.07
CA GLY A 61 18.87 10.44 -19.14
C GLY A 61 19.28 8.98 -18.95
N THR A 62 19.96 8.66 -17.85
CA THR A 62 20.31 7.28 -17.49
C THR A 62 19.03 6.48 -17.21
N ILE A 63 18.96 5.26 -17.75
CA ILE A 63 17.82 4.35 -17.54
C ILE A 63 17.89 3.80 -16.11
N VAL A 64 16.82 4.02 -15.35
CA VAL A 64 16.63 3.47 -14.00
C VAL A 64 16.01 2.08 -14.08
N GLY A 65 15.08 1.88 -15.01
CA GLY A 65 14.38 0.62 -15.21
C GLY A 65 13.07 0.81 -15.94
N ARG A 66 12.19 -0.19 -15.85
CA ARG A 66 10.92 -0.20 -16.56
C ARG A 66 9.79 -0.72 -15.67
N ILE A 67 8.64 -0.05 -15.70
CA ILE A 67 7.43 -0.53 -15.04
C ILE A 67 6.75 -1.63 -15.89
N PRO A 68 6.01 -2.56 -15.28
CA PRO A 68 5.17 -3.47 -16.06
C PRO A 68 4.07 -2.68 -16.78
N THR A 69 3.93 -2.91 -18.09
CA THR A 69 2.94 -2.24 -18.93
C THR A 69 1.97 -3.24 -19.57
N LYS A 70 0.77 -2.76 -19.91
CA LYS A 70 -0.26 -3.50 -20.64
C LYS A 70 -0.37 -2.93 -22.06
N PRO A 71 -0.53 -3.77 -23.10
CA PRO A 71 -0.72 -3.28 -24.47
C PRO A 71 -1.91 -2.32 -24.58
N GLY A 72 -1.74 -1.20 -25.29
CA GLY A 72 -2.78 -0.20 -25.49
C GLY A 72 -3.01 0.74 -24.30
N PHE A 73 -2.25 0.62 -23.22
CA PHE A 73 -2.27 1.56 -22.11
C PHE A 73 -1.13 2.56 -22.21
N THR A 74 -1.37 3.77 -21.70
CA THR A 74 -0.32 4.76 -21.45
C THR A 74 -0.15 4.98 -19.95
N TYR A 75 1.03 5.45 -19.54
CA TYR A 75 1.39 5.58 -18.13
C TYR A 75 1.90 6.97 -17.82
N ARG A 76 1.60 7.46 -16.61
CA ARG A 76 2.09 8.75 -16.11
C ARG A 76 2.30 8.70 -14.60
N PHE A 77 3.21 9.51 -14.08
CA PHE A 77 3.27 9.74 -12.64
C PHE A 77 1.96 10.38 -12.14
N ASN A 78 1.50 9.94 -10.97
CA ASN A 78 0.39 10.60 -10.27
C ASN A 78 0.78 12.04 -9.88
N GLU A 79 1.99 12.20 -9.37
CA GLU A 79 2.65 13.48 -9.11
C GLU A 79 4.03 13.44 -9.79
N PRO A 80 4.27 14.25 -10.84
CA PRO A 80 5.53 14.21 -11.58
C PRO A 80 6.73 14.70 -10.73
N PRO A 81 7.72 13.84 -10.44
CA PRO A 81 8.94 14.26 -9.77
C PRO A 81 9.83 15.07 -10.73
N LYS A 82 10.74 15.88 -10.19
CA LYS A 82 11.71 16.64 -11.01
C LYS A 82 12.84 15.75 -11.50
N GLU A 83 13.12 14.69 -10.76
CA GLU A 83 14.29 13.84 -10.84
C GLU A 83 14.13 12.71 -11.86
N PHE A 84 12.89 12.43 -12.30
CA PHE A 84 12.60 11.33 -13.21
C PHE A 84 11.65 11.74 -14.33
N VAL A 85 11.84 11.10 -15.48
CA VAL A 85 10.87 11.09 -16.58
C VAL A 85 10.45 9.66 -16.85
N LEU A 86 9.20 9.50 -17.29
CA LEU A 86 8.62 8.21 -17.66
C LEU A 86 8.22 8.26 -19.13
N ASP A 87 8.69 7.30 -19.92
CA ASP A 87 8.15 7.06 -21.25
C ASP A 87 6.76 6.41 -21.12
N PRO A 88 5.70 7.05 -21.65
CA PRO A 88 4.33 6.66 -21.37
C PRO A 88 3.92 5.34 -22.02
N VAL A 89 4.65 4.84 -23.02
CA VAL A 89 4.28 3.63 -23.78
C VAL A 89 5.14 2.44 -23.37
N SER A 90 6.46 2.63 -23.36
CA SER A 90 7.40 1.57 -22.97
C SER A 90 7.46 1.36 -21.46
N GLY A 91 7.06 2.35 -20.66
CA GLY A 91 7.16 2.30 -19.20
C GLY A 91 8.57 2.54 -18.68
N GLU A 92 9.50 2.96 -19.53
CA GLU A 92 10.90 3.21 -19.17
C GLU A 92 11.03 4.48 -18.32
N ILE A 93 11.66 4.35 -17.16
CA ILE A 93 11.97 5.46 -16.27
C ILE A 93 13.43 5.85 -16.46
N LYS A 94 13.67 7.14 -16.68
CA LYS A 94 15.02 7.73 -16.79
C LYS A 94 15.22 8.83 -15.77
N THR A 95 16.47 9.05 -15.39
CA THR A 95 16.85 10.23 -14.62
C THR A 95 16.63 11.50 -15.45
N ASN A 96 16.17 12.55 -14.81
CA ASN A 96 16.00 13.89 -15.37
C ASN A 96 16.95 14.92 -14.72
N ALA A 97 17.65 14.51 -13.67
CA ALA A 97 18.72 15.21 -12.98
C ALA A 97 19.79 14.20 -12.54
N VAL A 98 20.96 14.70 -12.17
CA VAL A 98 21.96 13.91 -11.43
C VAL A 98 21.43 13.74 -10.01
N LEU A 99 21.36 12.50 -9.54
CA LEU A 99 20.91 12.19 -8.19
C LEU A 99 22.07 12.29 -7.22
N ASP A 100 21.78 12.82 -6.05
CA ASP A 100 22.68 12.91 -4.91
C ASP A 100 21.99 12.17 -3.75
N ARG A 101 22.58 11.07 -3.28
CA ARG A 101 21.98 10.24 -2.24
C ARG A 101 21.89 11.00 -0.91
N GLU A 102 22.89 11.83 -0.61
CA GLU A 102 22.98 12.60 0.65
C GLU A 102 21.85 13.62 0.81
N ALA A 103 21.24 14.05 -0.30
CA ALA A 103 20.10 14.95 -0.32
C ALA A 103 18.76 14.27 0.03
N LEU A 104 18.72 12.93 0.19
CA LEU A 104 17.50 12.16 0.38
C LEU A 104 17.28 11.80 1.86
N VAL A 105 16.01 11.80 2.28
CA VAL A 105 15.63 11.46 3.67
C VAL A 105 15.70 9.96 3.95
N ASN A 106 15.72 9.10 2.92
CA ASN A 106 15.68 7.63 3.05
C ASN A 106 16.38 6.90 1.88
N ASP A 107 17.35 7.54 1.22
CA ASP A 107 18.07 7.01 0.05
C ASP A 107 17.17 6.51 -1.08
N ARG A 108 15.93 7.03 -1.16
CA ARG A 108 14.92 6.51 -2.08
C ARG A 108 13.84 7.51 -2.43
N TYR A 109 13.15 7.20 -3.52
CA TYR A 109 11.90 7.81 -3.95
C TYR A 109 10.79 6.77 -3.91
N ASP A 110 9.66 7.10 -3.28
CA ASP A 110 8.44 6.30 -3.33
C ASP A 110 7.44 7.05 -4.23
N LEU A 111 7.19 6.53 -5.43
CA LEU A 111 6.38 7.16 -6.48
C LEU A 111 5.13 6.33 -6.77
N VAL A 112 4.12 6.96 -7.34
CA VAL A 112 2.93 6.28 -7.87
C VAL A 112 2.80 6.58 -9.35
N VAL A 113 2.69 5.53 -10.16
CA VAL A 113 2.39 5.60 -11.59
C VAL A 113 0.96 5.13 -11.83
N LEU A 114 0.25 5.82 -12.70
CA LEU A 114 -1.14 5.51 -13.08
C LEU A 114 -1.20 5.18 -14.56
N SER A 115 -1.92 4.11 -14.90
CA SER A 115 -2.27 3.84 -16.29
C SER A 115 -3.36 4.80 -16.81
N SER A 116 -3.58 4.78 -18.12
CA SER A 116 -4.80 5.23 -18.78
C SER A 116 -6.00 4.39 -18.32
N GLN A 117 -7.21 4.71 -18.80
CA GLN A 117 -8.43 4.06 -18.33
C GLN A 117 -8.55 2.59 -18.81
N PRO A 118 -9.05 1.67 -17.96
CA PRO A 118 -9.27 1.84 -16.51
C PRO A 118 -7.95 2.03 -15.75
N THR A 119 -7.97 2.91 -14.75
CA THR A 119 -6.75 3.29 -14.01
C THR A 119 -6.29 2.16 -13.09
N TYR A 120 -5.07 1.67 -13.33
CA TYR A 120 -4.33 0.76 -12.46
C TYR A 120 -3.17 1.51 -11.81
N PRO A 121 -3.12 1.63 -10.48
CA PRO A 121 -1.98 2.22 -9.78
C PRO A 121 -0.82 1.22 -9.66
N ILE A 122 0.39 1.73 -9.84
CA ILE A 122 1.65 1.01 -9.63
C ILE A 122 2.49 1.81 -8.63
N GLU A 123 2.85 1.20 -7.51
CA GLU A 123 3.82 1.75 -6.58
C GLU A 123 5.24 1.47 -7.09
N VAL A 124 6.03 2.52 -7.28
CA VAL A 124 7.41 2.43 -7.76
C VAL A 124 8.33 2.96 -6.68
N ARG A 125 9.14 2.09 -6.10
CA ARG A 125 10.25 2.48 -5.22
C ARG A 125 11.54 2.54 -6.01
N ILE A 126 12.23 3.68 -6.01
CA ILE A 126 13.57 3.82 -6.60
C ILE A 126 14.56 3.99 -5.46
N ILE A 127 15.46 3.03 -5.28
CA ILE A 127 16.55 3.10 -4.29
C ILE A 127 17.78 3.70 -4.98
N VAL A 128 18.36 4.72 -4.37
CA VAL A 128 19.61 5.33 -4.83
C VAL A 128 20.77 4.66 -4.10
N LEU A 129 21.58 3.93 -4.85
CA LEU A 129 22.75 3.23 -4.33
C LEU A 129 23.94 4.19 -4.25
N ASP A 130 24.81 3.98 -3.25
CA ASP A 130 26.14 4.58 -3.29
C ASP A 130 26.87 4.13 -4.55
N VAL A 131 27.70 4.99 -5.12
CA VAL A 131 28.65 4.59 -6.16
C VAL A 131 29.69 3.60 -5.62
N ASN A 132 29.94 3.58 -4.30
CA ASN A 132 31.04 2.82 -3.69
C ASN A 132 30.69 1.56 -2.87
N ASP A 133 29.47 1.02 -2.92
CA ASP A 133 29.08 -0.12 -2.05
C ASP A 133 29.06 -1.52 -2.70
N ASN A 134 29.57 -1.69 -3.92
CA ASN A 134 29.79 -3.02 -4.50
C ASN A 134 31.20 -3.54 -4.16
N ALA A 135 31.37 -4.10 -2.95
CA ALA A 135 32.56 -4.92 -2.66
C ALA A 135 32.62 -6.11 -3.65
N PRO A 136 33.78 -6.47 -4.22
CA PRO A 136 33.85 -7.49 -5.25
C PRO A 136 33.49 -8.88 -4.70
N GLU A 137 32.56 -9.58 -5.37
CA GLU A 137 32.48 -11.04 -5.30
C GLU A 137 33.62 -11.62 -6.14
N PHE A 138 34.61 -12.23 -5.50
CA PHE A 138 35.55 -13.10 -6.20
C PHE A 138 34.90 -14.48 -6.34
N PRO A 139 34.71 -15.02 -7.56
CA PRO A 139 34.38 -16.43 -7.68
C PRO A 139 35.53 -17.24 -7.06
N GLU A 140 35.22 -18.13 -6.11
CA GLU A 140 36.22 -19.01 -5.52
C GLU A 140 36.95 -19.76 -6.62
N ALA A 141 38.26 -19.55 -6.72
CA ALA A 141 39.12 -20.38 -7.54
C ALA A 141 39.13 -21.78 -6.93
N SER A 142 38.28 -22.66 -7.45
CA SER A 142 38.42 -24.10 -7.22
C SER A 142 39.66 -24.57 -7.97
N ILE A 143 40.83 -24.43 -7.33
CA ILE A 143 41.99 -25.24 -7.65
C ILE A 143 41.76 -26.58 -6.96
N GLY A 144 41.40 -27.59 -7.76
CA GLY A 144 41.21 -28.98 -7.34
C GLY A 144 41.07 -29.89 -8.53
#